data_AF-A0A7J3D4L9-F1
#
_entry.id   AF-A0A7J3D4L9-F1
#
_cell.length_a   1.000
_cell.length_b   1.000
_cell.length_c   1.000
_cell.angle_alpha   90.00
_cell.angle_beta   90.00
_cell.angle_gamma   90.00
#
_symmetry.space_group_name_H-M   'P 1'
#
loop_
_entity.id
_entity.type
_entity.pdbx_description
1 polymer ?
#
loop_
_entity_poly.entity_id
_entity_poly.type
_entity_poly.pdbx_seq_one_letter_code
_entity_poly.pdbx_strand_id
1 'polypeptide(L)'
;MEKQGLFVRKASGLVRNISAWDALIFNVIVMGPGAVYLYGMWASGLFPGVDLTLTAWVAAPVCMIIGLFYALFSVIMPRSGGDYVWATRILHPSIGFSMVFFIFVVLMAFVGMEIPWAIQWGLAPFLSYMGYESIANLLSDNYVMMLLGLVYYAACAFITVRGARAFVKAVWASFILIIIGIIAYVVALL
;
A
#
# COMPACT_ATOMS: atom_id res chain seq x y z
N MET A 1 -15.65 46.50 28.38
CA MET A 1 -16.02 45.45 27.39
C MET A 1 -14.77 44.67 27.06
N GLU A 2 -14.62 43.52 27.69
CA GLU A 2 -13.48 42.62 27.55
C GLU A 2 -13.56 41.97 26.16
N LYS A 3 -12.58 42.24 25.29
CA LYS A 3 -12.51 41.61 23.96
C LYS A 3 -12.22 40.12 24.18
N GLN A 4 -13.26 39.29 24.09
CA GLN A 4 -13.12 37.85 23.94
C GLN A 4 -12.13 37.59 22.80
N GLY A 5 -10.92 37.16 23.16
CA GLY A 5 -9.87 36.83 22.20
C GLY A 5 -10.41 35.74 21.29
N LEU A 6 -10.61 36.09 20.02
CA LEU A 6 -10.98 35.15 18.98
C LEU A 6 -9.94 34.02 19.01
N PHE A 7 -10.33 32.83 19.48
CA PHE A 7 -9.50 31.63 19.44
C PHE A 7 -9.36 31.19 17.98
N VAL A 8 -8.59 31.94 17.20
CA VAL A 8 -8.19 31.54 15.86
C VAL A 8 -7.32 30.32 16.06
N ARG A 9 -7.83 29.15 15.67
CA ARG A 9 -7.04 27.92 15.60
C ARG A 9 -5.81 28.25 14.75
N LYS A 10 -4.62 28.26 15.37
CA LYS A 10 -3.36 28.34 14.63
C LYS A 10 -3.44 27.27 13.55
N ALA A 11 -3.49 27.69 12.28
CA ALA A 11 -3.32 26.77 11.17
C ALA A 11 -2.04 26.01 11.50
N SER A 12 -2.13 24.68 11.66
CA SER A 12 -1.00 23.85 12.03
C SER A 12 0.14 24.26 11.10
N GLY A 13 1.25 24.77 11.65
CA GLY A 13 2.41 25.25 10.89
C GLY A 13 3.15 24.13 10.15
N LEU A 14 2.41 23.13 9.69
CA LEU A 14 2.83 22.00 8.92
C LEU A 14 3.11 22.52 7.51
N VAL A 15 4.33 22.99 7.31
CA VAL A 15 4.91 23.21 5.99
C VAL A 15 4.73 21.90 5.21
N ARG A 16 4.28 22.01 3.96
CA ARG A 16 4.08 20.85 3.07
C ARG A 16 5.40 20.08 2.94
N ASN A 17 5.53 18.99 3.69
CA ASN A 17 6.75 18.17 3.74
C ASN A 17 6.78 17.08 2.67
N ILE A 18 5.70 16.92 1.89
CA ILE A 18 5.52 15.86 0.88
C ILE A 18 5.21 16.53 -0.47
N SER A 19 6.07 16.28 -1.45
CA SER A 19 5.90 16.77 -2.82
C SER A 19 4.83 15.95 -3.57
N ALA A 20 4.39 16.44 -4.73
CA ALA A 20 3.48 15.66 -5.58
C ALA A 20 4.10 14.34 -6.06
N TRP A 21 5.42 14.35 -6.32
CA TRP A 21 6.17 13.16 -6.71
C TRP A 21 6.27 12.14 -5.58
N ASP A 22 6.51 12.59 -4.35
CA ASP A 22 6.53 11.70 -3.18
C ASP A 22 5.16 11.02 -2.99
N ALA A 23 4.07 11.76 -3.21
CA ALA A 23 2.71 11.21 -3.14
C ALA A 23 2.42 10.22 -4.28
N LEU A 24 2.87 10.52 -5.50
CA LEU A 24 2.73 9.62 -6.64
C LEU A 24 3.48 8.30 -6.41
N ILE A 25 4.74 8.38 -5.99
CA ILE A 25 5.57 7.19 -5.75
C ILE A 25 5.00 6.36 -4.60
N PHE A 26 4.54 7.01 -3.54
CA PHE A 26 3.84 6.31 -2.48
C PHE A 26 2.61 5.56 -3.02
N ASN A 27 1.80 6.20 -3.87
CA ASN A 27 0.65 5.56 -4.50
C ASN A 27 1.05 4.35 -5.38
N VAL A 28 2.11 4.50 -6.17
CA VAL A 28 2.66 3.43 -7.01
C VAL A 28 3.17 2.26 -6.17
N ILE A 29 3.80 2.49 -5.02
CA ILE A 29 4.32 1.38 -4.20
C ILE A 29 3.20 0.60 -3.52
N VAL A 30 2.19 1.30 -2.98
CA VAL A 30 1.12 0.68 -2.18
C VAL A 30 0.39 -0.43 -2.94
N MET A 31 0.21 -0.29 -4.25
CA MET A 31 -0.39 -1.32 -5.13
C MET A 31 0.51 -1.64 -6.33
N GLY A 32 1.83 -1.58 -6.12
CA GLY A 32 2.81 -1.58 -7.19
C GLY A 32 3.01 -2.92 -7.90
N PRO A 33 4.05 -2.99 -8.76
CA PRO A 33 4.36 -4.17 -9.56
C PRO A 33 4.47 -5.49 -8.78
N GLY A 34 4.83 -5.45 -7.49
CA GLY A 34 4.85 -6.63 -6.62
C GLY A 34 3.47 -7.26 -6.42
N ALA A 35 2.43 -6.44 -6.22
CA ALA A 35 1.07 -6.92 -6.09
C ALA A 35 0.56 -7.49 -7.43
N VAL A 36 0.86 -6.82 -8.54
CA VAL A 36 0.50 -7.29 -9.90
C VAL A 36 1.09 -8.67 -10.18
N TYR A 37 2.34 -8.92 -9.79
CA TYR A 37 2.98 -10.22 -9.93
C TYR A 37 2.25 -11.31 -9.13
N LEU A 38 1.98 -11.08 -7.84
CA LEU A 38 1.28 -12.02 -6.98
C LEU A 38 -0.13 -12.35 -7.49
N TYR A 39 -0.90 -11.32 -7.84
CA TYR A 39 -2.25 -11.51 -8.37
C TYR A 39 -2.26 -12.18 -9.75
N GLY A 40 -1.24 -11.92 -10.58
CA GLY A 40 -1.06 -12.63 -11.84
C GLY A 40 -0.87 -14.13 -11.62
N MET A 41 0.01 -14.51 -10.69
CA MET A 41 0.22 -15.92 -10.34
C MET A 41 -1.06 -16.59 -9.83
N TRP A 42 -1.80 -15.93 -8.92
CA TRP A 42 -3.05 -16.48 -8.40
C TRP A 42 -4.15 -16.57 -9.46
N ALA A 43 -4.27 -15.56 -10.31
CA ALA A 43 -5.23 -15.58 -11.41
C ALA A 43 -4.94 -16.75 -12.35
N SER A 44 -3.68 -16.98 -12.72
CA SER A 44 -3.29 -18.12 -13.55
C SER A 44 -3.52 -19.47 -12.86
N GLY A 45 -3.34 -19.55 -11.53
CA GLY A 45 -3.59 -20.77 -10.76
C GLY A 45 -5.09 -21.08 -10.56
N LEU A 46 -5.91 -20.06 -10.33
CA LEU A 46 -7.35 -20.19 -10.08
C LEU A 46 -8.16 -20.32 -11.37
N PHE A 47 -7.71 -19.68 -12.45
CA PHE A 47 -8.41 -19.62 -13.73
C PHE A 47 -7.49 -20.10 -14.86
N PRO A 48 -7.43 -21.42 -15.11
CA PRO A 48 -6.63 -21.97 -16.20
C PRO A 48 -7.00 -21.36 -17.55
N GLY A 49 -5.99 -20.88 -18.30
CA GLY A 49 -6.20 -20.25 -19.62
C GLY A 49 -6.61 -18.76 -19.56
N VAL A 50 -6.53 -18.11 -18.39
CA VAL A 50 -6.83 -16.68 -18.28
C VAL A 50 -5.85 -15.82 -19.10
N ASP A 51 -6.41 -14.90 -19.88
CA ASP A 51 -5.64 -13.85 -20.53
C ASP A 51 -5.49 -12.66 -19.56
N LEU A 52 -4.37 -12.63 -18.84
CA LEU A 52 -4.06 -11.57 -17.89
C LEU A 52 -4.04 -10.18 -18.55
N THR A 53 -3.62 -10.09 -19.81
CA THR A 53 -3.55 -8.81 -20.54
C THR A 53 -4.96 -8.28 -20.79
N LEU A 54 -5.87 -9.14 -21.24
CA LEU A 54 -7.26 -8.77 -21.45
C LEU A 54 -7.93 -8.33 -20.13
N THR A 55 -7.67 -9.03 -19.02
CA THR A 55 -8.23 -8.64 -17.71
C THR A 55 -7.78 -7.23 -17.30
N ALA A 56 -6.53 -6.86 -17.55
CA ALA A 56 -6.02 -5.52 -17.27
C ALA A 56 -6.70 -4.45 -18.14
N TRP A 57 -6.89 -4.72 -19.44
CA TRP A 57 -7.59 -3.80 -20.34
C TRP A 57 -9.05 -3.58 -19.97
N VAL A 58 -9.72 -4.61 -19.44
CA VAL A 58 -11.11 -4.49 -18.97
C VAL A 58 -11.18 -3.74 -17.63
N ALA A 59 -10.21 -3.96 -16.73
CA ALA A 59 -10.18 -3.29 -15.43
C ALA A 59 -9.78 -1.81 -15.52
N ALA A 60 -8.89 -1.44 -16.44
CA ALA A 60 -8.31 -0.10 -16.53
C ALA A 60 -9.36 1.03 -16.67
N PRO A 61 -10.39 0.94 -17.53
CA PRO A 61 -11.46 1.95 -17.61
C PRO A 61 -12.22 2.15 -16.29
N VAL A 62 -12.54 1.05 -15.59
CA VAL A 62 -13.26 1.11 -14.32
C VAL A 62 -12.40 1.81 -13.26
N CYS A 63 -11.12 1.44 -13.17
CA CYS A 63 -10.17 2.08 -12.25
C CYS A 63 -9.95 3.56 -12.58
N MET A 64 -9.90 3.93 -13.87
CA MET A 64 -9.77 5.33 -14.30
C MET A 64 -10.95 6.18 -13.85
N ILE A 65 -12.19 5.66 -13.95
CA ILE A 65 -13.38 6.37 -13.48
C ILE A 65 -13.29 6.62 -11.96
N ILE A 66 -12.91 5.59 -11.19
CA ILE A 66 -12.73 5.73 -9.73
C ILE A 66 -11.64 6.76 -9.42
N GLY A 67 -10.49 6.68 -10.10
CA GLY A 67 -9.39 7.63 -9.94
C GLY A 67 -9.80 9.08 -10.25
N LEU A 68 -10.64 9.28 -11.27
CA LEU A 68 -11.19 10.60 -11.60
C LEU A 68 -12.08 11.15 -10.47
N PHE A 69 -12.94 10.34 -9.87
CA PHE A 69 -13.74 10.76 -8.73
C PHE A 69 -12.87 11.16 -7.53
N TYR A 70 -11.83 10.38 -7.22
CA TYR A 70 -10.88 10.69 -6.16
C TYR A 70 -10.12 12.00 -6.43
N ALA A 71 -9.74 12.24 -7.70
CA ALA A 71 -9.12 13.50 -8.10
C ALA A 71 -10.09 14.70 -7.92
N LEU A 72 -11.33 14.57 -8.38
CA LEU A 72 -12.35 15.61 -8.23
C LEU A 72 -12.66 15.92 -6.76
N PHE A 73 -12.84 14.89 -5.92
CA PHE A 73 -13.08 15.09 -4.49
C PHE A 73 -11.89 15.71 -3.77
N SER A 74 -10.66 15.36 -4.16
CA SER A 74 -9.45 15.98 -3.63
C SER A 74 -9.34 17.47 -3.96
N VAL A 75 -9.83 17.90 -5.14
CA VAL A 75 -9.85 19.31 -5.55
C VAL A 75 -10.97 20.09 -4.87
N ILE A 76 -12.18 19.54 -4.81
CA ILE A 76 -13.37 20.22 -4.27
C ILE A 76 -13.32 20.27 -2.73
N MET A 77 -12.73 19.26 -2.10
CA MET A 77 -12.61 19.14 -0.64
C MET A 77 -11.15 18.91 -0.22
N PRO A 78 -10.25 19.92 -0.33
CA PRO A 78 -8.81 19.78 -0.07
C PRO A 78 -8.52 19.81 1.44
N ARG A 79 -9.07 18.85 2.18
CA ARG A 79 -8.89 18.71 3.63
C ARG A 79 -8.30 17.34 3.94
N SER A 80 -7.45 17.30 4.96
CA SER A 80 -6.93 16.04 5.50
C SER A 80 -8.09 15.18 6.03
N GLY A 81 -8.09 13.90 5.64
CA GLY A 81 -9.10 12.92 6.06
C GLY A 81 -9.74 12.11 4.93
N GLY A 82 -9.49 12.47 3.66
CA GLY A 82 -9.85 11.65 2.50
C GLY A 82 -11.31 11.20 2.49
N ASP A 83 -11.53 9.90 2.27
CA ASP A 83 -12.83 9.25 2.15
C ASP A 83 -13.77 9.57 3.31
N TYR A 84 -13.25 9.67 4.54
CA TYR A 84 -14.08 10.05 5.69
C TYR A 84 -14.69 11.44 5.51
N VAL A 85 -13.87 12.42 5.13
CA VAL A 85 -14.33 13.80 4.94
C VAL A 85 -15.29 13.91 3.76
N TRP A 86 -15.05 13.16 2.69
CA TRP A 86 -15.91 13.17 1.50
C TRP A 86 -17.27 12.52 1.79
N ALA A 87 -17.28 11.31 2.35
CA ALA A 87 -18.49 10.56 2.62
C ALA A 87 -19.37 11.22 3.70
N THR A 88 -18.78 11.76 4.77
CA THR A 88 -19.55 12.43 5.84
C THR A 88 -20.21 13.73 5.39
N ARG A 89 -19.71 14.38 4.33
CA ARG A 89 -20.28 15.63 3.79
C ARG A 89 -21.33 15.43 2.72
N ILE A 90 -21.21 14.34 1.95
CA ILE A 90 -22.11 14.05 0.85
C ILE A 90 -23.30 13.21 1.33
N LEU A 91 -23.05 12.24 2.21
CA LEU A 91 -24.05 11.23 2.60
C LEU A 91 -24.57 11.49 4.02
N HIS A 92 -23.82 11.01 5.03
CA HIS A 92 -24.17 11.15 6.43
C HIS A 92 -22.94 10.83 7.31
N PRO A 93 -22.76 11.45 8.49
CA PRO A 93 -21.64 11.16 9.38
C PRO A 93 -21.48 9.67 9.74
N SER A 94 -22.58 8.97 10.03
CA SER A 94 -22.53 7.54 10.37
C SER A 94 -22.11 6.66 9.18
N ILE A 95 -22.55 6.99 7.97
CA ILE A 95 -22.18 6.23 6.75
C ILE A 95 -20.69 6.41 6.48
N GLY A 96 -20.18 7.65 6.54
CA GLY A 96 -18.76 7.91 6.36
C GLY A 96 -17.90 7.21 7.41
N PHE A 97 -18.35 7.16 8.67
CA PHE A 97 -17.67 6.36 9.70
C PHE A 97 -17.67 4.87 9.38
N SER A 98 -18.83 4.27 9.06
CA SER A 98 -18.93 2.84 8.77
C SER A 98 -18.06 2.42 7.58
N MET A 99 -18.02 3.24 6.52
CA MET A 99 -17.17 2.97 5.34
C MET A 99 -15.68 2.95 5.72
N VAL A 100 -15.20 3.96 6.44
CA VAL A 100 -13.78 4.07 6.80
C VAL A 100 -13.40 3.02 7.85
N PHE A 101 -14.31 2.69 8.77
CA PHE A 101 -14.11 1.60 9.72
C PHE A 101 -13.99 0.24 9.02
N PHE A 102 -14.86 -0.02 8.04
CA PHE A 102 -14.76 -1.22 7.21
C PHE A 102 -13.42 -1.29 6.47
N ILE A 103 -13.02 -0.22 5.78
CA ILE A 103 -11.72 -0.14 5.09
C ILE A 103 -10.57 -0.35 6.07
N PHE A 104 -10.62 0.23 7.27
CA PHE A 104 -9.60 0.03 8.29
C PHE A 104 -9.43 -1.44 8.69
N VAL A 105 -10.53 -2.17 8.91
CA VAL A 105 -10.49 -3.61 9.23
C VAL A 105 -9.92 -4.41 8.07
N VAL A 106 -10.33 -4.11 6.84
CA VAL A 106 -9.80 -4.77 5.62
C VAL A 106 -8.31 -4.51 5.45
N LEU A 107 -7.87 -3.26 5.61
CA LEU A 107 -6.45 -2.91 5.50
C LEU A 107 -5.60 -3.53 6.61
N MET A 108 -6.13 -3.68 7.82
CA MET A 108 -5.47 -4.43 8.90
C MET A 108 -5.18 -5.88 8.49
N ALA A 109 -6.17 -6.57 7.93
CA ALA A 109 -6.00 -7.93 7.44
C ALA A 109 -5.02 -7.99 6.27
N PHE A 110 -5.13 -7.03 5.33
CA PHE A 110 -4.28 -6.98 4.15
C PHE A 110 -2.81 -6.75 4.50
N VAL A 111 -2.53 -5.70 5.30
CA VAL A 111 -1.19 -5.37 5.76
C VAL A 111 -0.58 -6.54 6.52
N GLY A 112 -1.36 -7.26 7.33
CA GLY A 112 -0.89 -8.43 8.08
C GLY A 112 -0.46 -9.63 7.23
N MET A 113 -0.92 -9.73 5.97
CA MET A 113 -0.58 -10.83 5.06
C MET A 113 0.68 -10.58 4.23
N GLU A 114 1.19 -9.35 4.18
CA GLU A 114 2.31 -8.96 3.32
C GLU A 114 3.58 -9.81 3.55
N ILE A 115 3.93 -10.07 4.81
CA ILE A 115 5.13 -10.86 5.13
C ILE A 115 4.95 -12.34 4.79
N PRO A 116 3.85 -13.00 5.18
CA PRO A 116 3.53 -14.33 4.69
C PRO A 116 3.57 -14.43 3.15
N TRP A 117 3.01 -13.45 2.44
CA TRP A 117 3.00 -13.46 0.98
C TRP A 117 4.41 -13.33 0.38
N ALA A 118 5.21 -12.41 0.89
CA ALA A 118 6.59 -12.22 0.44
C ALA A 118 7.45 -13.48 0.65
N ILE A 119 7.21 -14.23 1.74
CA ILE A 119 7.93 -15.47 2.02
C ILE A 119 7.40 -16.61 1.15
N GLN A 120 6.09 -16.87 1.17
CA GLN A 120 5.49 -18.04 0.49
C GLN A 120 5.55 -17.96 -1.03
N TRP A 121 5.39 -16.76 -1.60
CA TRP A 121 5.30 -16.56 -3.05
C TRP A 121 6.53 -15.88 -3.64
N GLY A 122 7.56 -15.64 -2.82
CA GLY A 122 8.81 -15.02 -3.26
C GLY A 122 10.02 -15.78 -2.74
N LEU A 123 10.35 -15.59 -1.46
CA LEU A 123 11.63 -16.03 -0.90
C LEU A 123 11.76 -17.55 -0.77
N ALA A 124 10.74 -18.24 -0.26
CA ALA A 124 10.81 -19.69 -0.03
C ALA A 124 10.91 -20.49 -1.34
N PRO A 125 10.10 -20.24 -2.38
CA PRO A 125 10.26 -20.92 -3.68
C PRO A 125 11.62 -20.67 -4.32
N PHE A 126 12.15 -19.45 -4.20
CA PHE A 126 13.48 -19.11 -4.69
C PHE A 126 14.58 -19.91 -3.98
N LEU A 127 14.52 -19.99 -2.65
CA LEU A 127 15.49 -20.78 -1.86
C LEU A 127 15.41 -22.28 -2.17
N SER A 128 14.20 -22.81 -2.33
CA SER A 128 14.00 -24.20 -2.76
C SER A 128 14.62 -24.46 -4.14
N TYR A 129 14.43 -23.54 -5.10
CA TYR A 129 15.04 -23.66 -6.42
C TYR A 129 16.57 -23.66 -6.37
N MET A 130 17.18 -22.90 -5.46
CA MET A 130 18.63 -22.90 -5.24
C MET A 130 19.15 -24.11 -4.44
N GLY A 131 18.28 -25.05 -4.04
CA GLY A 131 18.64 -26.24 -3.26
C GLY A 131 18.68 -26.06 -1.74
N TYR A 132 18.22 -24.93 -1.21
CA TYR A 132 18.16 -24.64 0.23
C TYR A 132 16.81 -24.99 0.85
N GLU A 133 16.32 -26.21 0.62
CA GLU A 133 14.98 -26.65 1.05
C GLU A 133 14.76 -26.56 2.57
N SER A 134 15.78 -26.86 3.38
CA SER A 134 15.67 -26.78 4.84
C SER A 134 15.38 -25.36 5.33
N ILE A 135 16.00 -24.35 4.70
CA ILE A 135 15.79 -22.93 5.02
C ILE A 135 14.43 -22.47 4.50
N ALA A 136 14.05 -22.90 3.29
CA ALA A 136 12.74 -22.59 2.72
C ALA A 136 11.60 -23.12 3.60
N ASN A 137 11.72 -24.35 4.10
CA ASN A 137 10.73 -24.96 5.00
C ASN A 137 10.68 -24.26 6.36
N LEU A 138 11.84 -23.91 6.94
CA LEU A 138 11.90 -23.15 8.19
C LEU A 138 11.22 -21.78 8.07
N LEU A 139 11.52 -21.04 7.00
CA LEU A 139 10.87 -19.75 6.73
C LEU A 139 9.37 -19.91 6.46
N SER A 140 8.97 -21.07 5.95
CA SER A 140 7.57 -21.38 5.66
C SER A 140 6.74 -21.77 6.91
N ASP A 141 7.37 -21.90 8.08
CA ASP A 141 6.66 -22.17 9.34
C ASP A 141 5.86 -20.94 9.81
N ASN A 142 4.61 -21.16 10.21
CA ASN A 142 3.69 -20.12 10.65
C ASN A 142 4.23 -19.26 11.81
N TYR A 143 4.93 -19.88 12.78
CA TYR A 143 5.49 -19.16 13.92
C TYR A 143 6.71 -18.32 13.51
N VAL A 144 7.51 -18.82 12.57
CA VAL A 144 8.66 -18.08 12.02
C VAL A 144 8.19 -16.88 11.20
N MET A 145 7.18 -17.05 10.34
CA MET A 145 6.58 -15.93 9.60
C MET A 145 5.97 -14.88 10.53
N MET A 146 5.28 -15.31 11.59
CA MET A 146 4.71 -14.40 12.59
C MET A 146 5.80 -13.57 13.27
N LEU A 147 6.92 -14.19 13.64
CA LEU A 147 8.05 -13.50 14.28
C LEU A 147 8.72 -12.52 13.31
N LEU A 148 8.97 -12.93 12.06
CA LEU A 148 9.53 -12.06 11.02
C LEU A 148 8.60 -10.87 10.74
N GLY A 149 7.29 -11.12 10.69
CA GLY A 149 6.27 -10.09 10.55
C GLY A 149 6.30 -9.09 11.68
N LEU A 150 6.33 -9.56 12.93
CA LEU A 150 6.41 -8.69 14.11
C LEU A 150 7.65 -7.79 14.06
N VAL A 151 8.81 -8.36 13.72
CA VAL A 151 10.08 -7.60 13.58
C VAL A 151 9.97 -6.56 12.46
N TYR A 152 9.41 -6.94 11.31
CA TYR A 152 9.22 -6.03 10.18
C TYR A 152 8.27 -4.87 10.52
N TYR A 153 7.09 -5.15 11.07
CA TYR A 153 6.14 -4.09 11.43
C TYR A 153 6.66 -3.21 12.57
N ALA A 154 7.45 -3.74 13.51
CA ALA A 154 8.14 -2.94 14.52
C ALA A 154 9.16 -1.98 13.87
N ALA A 155 9.89 -2.43 12.86
CA ALA A 155 10.79 -1.56 12.09
C ALA A 155 10.03 -0.47 11.31
N CYS A 156 8.90 -0.82 10.68
CA CYS A 156 8.04 0.16 10.02
C CYS A 156 7.48 1.19 11.01
N ALA A 157 7.00 0.75 12.18
CA ALA A 157 6.52 1.63 13.24
C ALA A 157 7.63 2.56 13.74
N PHE A 158 8.86 2.07 13.85
CA PHE A 158 10.00 2.89 14.24
C PHE A 158 10.33 3.97 13.19
N ILE A 159 10.25 3.63 11.89
CA ILE A 159 10.46 4.59 10.79
C ILE A 159 9.39 5.68 10.81
N THR A 160 8.12 5.33 11.05
CA THR A 160 7.02 6.30 11.06
C THR A 160 7.10 7.25 12.25
N VAL A 161 7.54 6.78 13.43
CA VAL A 161 7.77 7.62 14.62
C VAL A 161 8.86 8.69 14.38
N ARG A 162 9.87 8.42 13.54
CA ARG A 162 10.91 9.40 13.17
C ARG A 162 10.41 10.56 12.30
N GLY A 163 9.16 10.49 11.84
CA GLY A 163 8.48 11.57 11.13
C GLY A 163 8.54 11.47 9.60
N ALA A 164 7.83 12.39 8.94
CA ALA A 164 7.51 12.31 7.52
C ALA A 164 8.73 12.22 6.58
N ARG A 165 9.84 12.87 6.92
CA ARG A 165 11.06 12.82 6.07
C ARG A 165 11.70 11.44 6.07
N ALA A 166 11.73 10.75 7.21
CA ALA A 166 12.26 9.40 7.31
C ALA A 166 11.36 8.42 6.53
N PHE A 167 10.04 8.59 6.67
CA PHE A 167 9.05 7.82 5.92
C PHE A 167 9.21 7.98 4.40
N VAL A 168 9.29 9.21 3.89
CA VAL A 168 9.48 9.46 2.44
C VAL A 168 10.76 8.81 1.93
N LYS A 169 11.87 8.89 2.68
CA LYS A 169 13.13 8.21 2.30
C LYS A 169 12.95 6.69 2.24
N ALA A 170 12.23 6.09 3.17
CA ALA A 170 11.95 4.66 3.16
C ALA A 170 11.10 4.26 1.94
N VAL A 171 10.07 5.04 1.62
CA VAL A 171 9.24 4.85 0.42
C VAL A 171 10.12 4.89 -0.84
N TRP A 172 11.00 5.87 -0.99
CA TRP A 172 11.92 5.95 -2.13
C TRP A 172 12.90 4.78 -2.19
N ALA A 173 13.43 4.34 -1.05
CA ALA A 173 14.30 3.17 -1.00
C ALA A 173 13.56 1.90 -1.48
N SER A 174 12.33 1.69 -0.99
CA SER A 174 11.47 0.59 -1.44
C SER A 174 11.16 0.69 -2.94
N PHE A 175 10.91 1.89 -3.47
CA PHE A 175 10.66 2.09 -4.89
C PHE A 175 11.84 1.66 -5.75
N ILE A 176 13.05 2.07 -5.38
CA ILE A 176 14.28 1.70 -6.09
C ILE A 176 14.49 0.18 -6.06
N LEU A 177 14.25 -0.46 -4.91
CA LEU A 177 14.33 -1.92 -4.80
C LEU A 177 13.33 -2.64 -5.71
N ILE A 178 12.10 -2.13 -5.82
CA ILE A 178 11.09 -2.67 -6.73
C ILE A 178 11.56 -2.55 -8.19
N ILE A 179 12.08 -1.39 -8.59
CA ILE A 179 12.60 -1.20 -9.96
C ILE A 179 13.76 -2.17 -10.26
N ILE A 180 14.68 -2.35 -9.32
CA ILE A 180 15.76 -3.33 -9.45
C ILE A 180 15.18 -4.75 -9.62
N GLY A 181 14.18 -5.11 -8.83
CA GLY A 181 13.50 -6.41 -8.92
C GLY A 181 12.84 -6.64 -10.29
N ILE A 182 12.18 -5.61 -10.84
CA ILE A 182 11.57 -5.69 -12.17
C ILE A 182 12.63 -5.86 -13.25
N ILE A 183 13.71 -5.08 -13.19
CA ILE A 183 14.81 -5.18 -14.16
C ILE A 183 15.42 -6.59 -14.10
N ALA A 184 15.69 -7.12 -12.90
CA ALA A 184 16.22 -8.47 -12.73
C ALA A 184 15.27 -9.53 -13.31
N TYR A 185 13.97 -9.39 -13.09
CA TYR A 185 12.95 -10.29 -13.65
C TYR A 185 12.92 -10.25 -15.18
N VAL A 186 12.91 -9.05 -15.79
CA VAL A 186 12.91 -8.89 -17.24
C VAL A 186 14.18 -9.48 -17.86
N VAL A 187 15.34 -9.24 -17.24
CA VAL A 187 16.63 -9.80 -17.71
C VAL A 187 16.65 -11.32 -17.61
N ALA A 188 16.05 -11.91 -16.57
CA ALA A 188 15.99 -13.36 -16.41
C ALA A 188 15.04 -14.04 -17.43
N LEU A 189 14.14 -13.29 -18.07
CA LEU A 189 13.22 -13.80 -19.10
C LEU A 189 13.79 -13.72 -20.53
N LEU A 190 14.91 -13.02 -20.74
CA LEU A 190 15.60 -12.91 -22.03
C LEU A 190 16.62 -14.04 -22.21
#